data_AF-A0A2A6LBY1-F1
#
_entry.id   AF-A0A2A6LBY1-F1
#
_cell.length_a   1.000
_cell.length_b   1.000
_cell.length_c   1.000
_cell.angle_alpha   90.00
_cell.angle_beta   90.00
_cell.angle_gamma   90.00
#
_symmetry.space_group_name_H-M   'P 1'
#
loop_
_entity.id
_entity.type
_entity.pdbx_description
1 polymer ?
#
loop_
_entity_poly.entity_id
_entity_poly.type
_entity_poly.pdbx_seq_one_letter_code
_entity_poly.pdbx_strand_id
1 'polypeptide(L)'
;MNAIAAIVIGMSIILAAVIFAFVGNLLQDTERDPNAGKIDRLTQQLAQQDSEIRGLRSELNTLKGQMADVGGRVMELEKAPPPEPAQTAPVINPQAIQQTEPSPLFTDQFGGMAPREEEGNLTEPMQLAKKRFNENVIRPTPAVLRQILGEPRSTYSTTCAPVTNPKLLHALETRDVGGIRLTMIRPALDSLQQIMARLKKEEPDIYAAIGTAGALCARYVRGSAKSVSSHAWGAAVDLTLKKNLDNMGDNSTQFGLVVLAEFFNEAGWYWGAGYSREDSMHFEVGEALLRKWAAEGKL
;
A
#
# COMPACT_ATOMS: atom_id res chain seq x y z
N MET A 1 72.05 -33.18 27.64
CA MET A 1 71.14 -32.31 26.86
C MET A 1 71.76 -30.93 26.78
N ASN A 2 72.05 -30.43 25.58
CA ASN A 2 72.67 -29.11 25.40
C ASN A 2 71.70 -28.02 25.84
N ALA A 3 72.17 -27.03 26.61
CA ALA A 3 71.35 -25.93 27.15
C ALA A 3 70.53 -25.20 26.06
N ILE A 4 71.08 -25.12 24.85
CA ILE A 4 70.42 -24.55 23.68
C ILE A 4 69.16 -25.36 23.29
N ALA A 5 69.21 -26.69 23.34
CA ALA A 5 68.07 -27.54 23.03
C ALA A 5 66.93 -27.37 24.06
N ALA A 6 67.28 -27.22 25.35
CA ALA A 6 66.28 -26.98 26.40
C ALA A 6 65.57 -25.62 26.22
N ILE A 7 66.30 -24.58 25.82
CA ILE A 7 65.72 -23.24 25.56
C ILE A 7 64.78 -23.27 24.35
N VAL A 8 65.18 -23.93 23.26
CA VAL A 8 64.35 -24.03 22.05
C VAL A 8 63.06 -24.82 22.33
N ILE A 9 63.15 -25.92 23.08
CA ILE A 9 61.98 -26.70 23.48
C ILE A 9 61.07 -25.87 24.39
N GLY A 10 61.63 -25.16 25.38
CA GLY A 10 60.87 -24.28 26.27
C GLY A 10 60.13 -23.17 25.52
N MET A 11 60.80 -22.48 24.61
CA MET A 11 60.19 -21.43 23.77
C MET A 11 59.10 -21.98 22.85
N SER A 12 59.28 -23.19 22.31
CA SER A 12 58.30 -23.83 21.44
C SER A 12 57.02 -24.21 22.20
N ILE A 13 57.14 -24.66 23.46
CA ILE A 13 56.00 -24.98 24.31
C ILE A 13 55.22 -23.71 24.69
N ILE A 14 55.93 -22.63 25.02
CA ILE A 14 55.30 -21.34 25.34
C ILE A 14 54.56 -20.79 24.11
N LEU A 15 55.20 -20.83 22.94
CA LEU A 15 54.58 -20.37 21.70
C LEU A 15 53.33 -21.20 21.36
N ALA A 16 53.39 -22.53 21.53
CA ALA A 16 52.24 -23.40 21.32
C ALA A 16 51.09 -23.07 22.28
N ALA A 17 51.37 -22.79 23.56
CA ALA A 17 50.36 -22.39 24.53
C ALA A 17 49.71 -21.04 24.18
N VAL A 18 50.49 -20.06 23.72
CA VAL A 18 49.98 -18.76 23.29
C VAL A 18 49.11 -18.89 22.03
N ILE A 19 49.53 -19.68 21.05
CA ILE A 19 48.73 -19.96 19.85
C ILE A 19 47.43 -20.65 20.24
N PHE A 20 47.48 -21.65 21.14
CA PHE A 20 46.29 -22.36 21.60
C PHE A 20 45.31 -21.44 22.33
N ALA A 21 45.79 -20.56 23.20
CA ALA A 21 44.97 -19.56 23.88
C ALA A 21 44.37 -18.54 22.90
N PHE A 22 45.14 -18.11 21.90
CA PHE A 22 44.68 -17.16 20.88
C PHE A 22 43.60 -17.79 19.97
N VAL A 23 43.80 -19.05 19.55
CA VAL A 23 42.81 -19.81 18.77
C VAL A 23 41.56 -20.09 19.61
N GLY A 24 41.72 -20.42 20.91
CA GLY A 24 40.59 -20.58 21.83
C GLY A 24 39.78 -19.29 21.98
N ASN A 25 40.43 -18.14 22.08
CA ASN A 25 39.77 -16.83 22.14
C ASN A 25 39.06 -16.49 20.82
N LEU A 26 39.68 -16.79 19.67
CA LEU A 26 39.06 -16.59 18.36
C LEU A 26 37.83 -17.48 18.12
N LEU A 27 37.83 -18.69 18.70
CA LEU A 27 36.70 -19.63 18.61
C LEU A 27 35.55 -19.26 19.58
N GLN A 28 35.83 -18.61 20.71
CA GLN A 28 34.80 -18.10 21.62
C GLN A 28 33.97 -16.96 21.00
N ASP A 29 34.58 -16.14 20.14
CA ASP A 29 33.87 -15.07 19.41
C ASP A 29 32.98 -15.58 18.26
N THR A 30 33.09 -16.86 17.87
CA THR A 30 32.29 -17.47 16.80
C THR A 30 30.99 -18.14 17.23
N GLU A 31 30.68 -18.25 18.53
CA GLU A 31 29.47 -18.94 19.02
C GLU A 31 28.22 -18.06 19.19
N ARG A 32 28.24 -16.80 18.75
CA ARG A 32 27.02 -15.97 18.72
C ARG A 32 26.47 -15.88 17.31
N ASP A 33 25.79 -16.94 16.86
CA ASP A 33 25.05 -16.91 15.59
C ASP A 33 24.00 -15.78 15.64
N PRO A 34 24.16 -14.70 14.83
CA PRO A 34 23.22 -13.59 14.81
C PRO A 34 21.81 -14.03 14.33
N ASN A 35 21.70 -15.23 13.73
CA ASN A 35 20.44 -15.81 13.30
C ASN A 35 19.72 -16.59 14.40
N ALA A 36 20.39 -17.03 15.47
CA ALA A 36 19.74 -17.78 16.55
C ALA A 36 18.61 -16.95 17.20
N GLY A 37 18.89 -15.68 17.50
CA GLY A 37 17.87 -14.74 18.01
C GLY A 37 16.80 -14.36 16.98
N LYS A 38 17.03 -14.59 15.68
CA LYS A 38 16.04 -14.40 14.61
C LYS A 38 15.15 -15.65 14.49
N ILE A 39 15.72 -16.84 14.61
CA ILE A 39 15.00 -18.12 14.61
C ILE A 39 14.08 -18.20 15.82
N ASP A 40 14.54 -17.80 17.01
CA ASP A 40 13.69 -17.78 18.21
C ASP A 40 12.50 -16.81 18.06
N ARG A 41 12.73 -15.63 17.49
CA ARG A 41 11.65 -14.66 17.20
C ARG A 41 10.67 -15.19 16.17
N LEU A 42 11.15 -15.83 15.09
CA LEU A 42 10.30 -16.43 14.07
C LEU A 42 9.47 -17.58 14.65
N THR A 43 10.06 -18.40 15.52
CA THR A 43 9.36 -19.49 16.21
C THR A 43 8.29 -18.95 17.14
N GLN A 44 8.58 -17.87 17.86
CA GLN A 44 7.60 -17.20 18.72
C GLN A 44 6.47 -16.55 17.91
N GLN A 45 6.77 -15.95 16.75
CA GLN A 45 5.76 -15.39 15.84
C GLN A 45 4.86 -16.48 15.24
N LEU A 46 5.43 -17.61 14.81
CA LEU A 46 4.67 -18.77 14.34
C LEU A 46 3.72 -19.31 15.42
N ALA A 47 4.22 -19.46 16.65
CA ALA A 47 3.39 -19.91 17.77
C ALA A 47 2.23 -18.94 18.08
N GLN A 48 2.46 -17.64 17.94
CA GLN A 48 1.44 -16.61 18.10
C GLN A 48 0.39 -16.67 16.99
N GLN A 49 0.80 -16.79 15.73
CA GLN A 49 -0.10 -16.96 14.60
C GLN A 49 -0.95 -18.22 14.71
N ASP A 50 -0.37 -19.34 15.15
CA ASP A 50 -1.10 -20.58 15.37
C ASP A 50 -2.18 -20.43 16.46
N SER A 51 -1.92 -19.64 17.49
CA SER A 51 -2.91 -19.32 18.52
C SER A 51 -4.06 -18.48 17.96
N GLU A 52 -3.74 -17.50 17.12
CA GLU A 52 -4.72 -16.62 16.48
C GLU A 52 -5.61 -17.41 15.50
N ILE A 53 -5.02 -18.27 14.66
CA ILE A 53 -5.75 -19.16 13.76
C ILE A 53 -6.70 -20.08 14.53
N ARG A 54 -6.26 -20.62 15.69
CA ARG A 54 -7.14 -21.43 16.55
C ARG A 54 -8.30 -20.60 17.13
N GLY A 55 -8.04 -19.36 17.54
CA GLY A 55 -9.07 -18.43 18.01
C GLY A 55 -10.12 -18.16 16.93
N LEU A 56 -9.67 -17.75 15.74
CA LEU A 56 -10.53 -17.48 14.59
C LEU A 56 -11.35 -18.71 14.17
N ARG A 57 -10.76 -19.91 14.19
CA ARG A 57 -11.50 -21.16 13.91
C ARG A 57 -12.58 -21.44 14.97
N SER A 58 -12.30 -21.14 16.23
CA SER A 58 -13.31 -21.26 17.29
C SER A 58 -14.46 -20.27 17.06
N GLU A 59 -14.15 -19.01 16.76
CA GLU A 59 -15.14 -17.99 16.46
C GLU A 59 -16.01 -18.37 15.26
N LEU A 60 -15.40 -18.86 14.17
CA LEU A 60 -16.15 -19.36 13.00
C LEU A 60 -17.07 -20.52 13.35
N ASN A 61 -16.62 -21.45 14.20
CA ASN A 61 -17.46 -22.56 14.63
C ASN A 61 -18.63 -22.08 15.51
N THR A 62 -18.40 -21.10 16.38
CA THR A 62 -19.46 -20.46 17.17
C THR A 62 -20.47 -19.75 16.28
N LEU A 63 -20.00 -18.96 15.30
CA LEU A 63 -20.86 -18.25 14.35
C LEU A 63 -21.70 -19.22 13.52
N LYS A 64 -21.08 -20.31 13.04
CA LYS A 64 -21.78 -21.37 12.31
C LYS A 64 -22.87 -22.04 13.17
N GLY A 65 -22.60 -22.23 14.46
CA GLY A 65 -23.60 -22.71 15.42
C GLY A 65 -24.77 -21.74 15.60
N GLN A 66 -24.49 -20.45 15.75
CA GLN A 66 -25.53 -19.41 15.83
C GLN A 66 -26.38 -19.34 14.55
N MET A 67 -25.76 -19.48 13.38
CA MET A 67 -26.48 -19.50 12.10
C MET A 67 -27.39 -20.72 11.97
N ALA A 68 -26.97 -21.88 12.48
CA ALA A 68 -27.81 -23.08 12.52
C ALA A 68 -29.00 -22.92 13.48
N ASP A 69 -28.79 -22.30 14.64
CA ASP A 69 -29.87 -21.98 15.61
C ASP A 69 -30.90 -21.01 15.00
N VAL A 70 -30.44 -19.94 14.35
CA VAL A 70 -31.31 -19.00 13.62
C VAL A 70 -32.11 -19.73 12.54
N GLY A 71 -31.48 -20.62 11.76
CA GLY A 71 -32.17 -21.46 10.77
C GLY A 71 -33.26 -22.32 11.38
N GLY A 72 -33.02 -22.90 12.57
CA GLY A 72 -34.03 -23.64 13.32
C GLY A 72 -35.22 -22.79 13.75
N ARG A 73 -34.96 -21.58 14.26
CA ARG A 73 -36.02 -20.62 14.67
C ARG A 73 -36.85 -20.13 13.49
N VAL A 74 -36.24 -19.96 12.31
CA VAL A 74 -36.95 -19.61 11.07
C VAL A 74 -37.89 -20.73 10.64
N MET A 75 -37.45 -22.00 10.69
CA MET A 75 -38.32 -23.15 10.38
C MET A 75 -39.47 -23.32 11.37
N GLU A 76 -39.29 -22.93 12.63
CA GLU A 76 -40.35 -22.99 13.65
C GLU A 76 -41.40 -21.87 13.45
N LEU A 77 -40.96 -20.67 13.05
CA LEU A 77 -41.85 -19.57 12.66
C LEU A 77 -42.67 -19.88 11.40
N GLU A 78 -42.08 -20.60 10.44
CA GLU A 78 -42.77 -21.00 9.20
C GLU A 78 -43.89 -22.03 9.45
N LYS A 79 -43.83 -22.80 10.55
CA LYS A 79 -44.89 -23.73 10.96
C LYS A 79 -45.99 -23.10 11.80
N ALA A 80 -45.89 -21.82 12.16
CA ALA A 80 -46.93 -21.14 12.94
C ALA A 80 -48.17 -20.84 12.06
N PRO A 81 -49.41 -21.08 12.54
CA PRO A 81 -50.62 -20.77 11.79
C PRO A 81 -50.76 -19.25 11.57
N PRO A 82 -51.27 -18.79 10.42
CA PRO A 82 -51.41 -17.36 10.12
C PRO A 82 -52.49 -16.70 11.01
N PRO A 83 -52.29 -15.44 11.43
CA PRO A 83 -53.31 -14.70 12.16
C PRO A 83 -54.50 -14.33 11.25
N GLU A 84 -55.69 -14.31 11.85
CA GLU A 84 -57.00 -14.07 11.23
C GLU A 84 -57.12 -12.63 10.66
N PRO A 85 -57.77 -12.42 9.50
CA PRO A 85 -57.78 -11.10 8.85
C PRO A 85 -58.77 -10.12 9.50
N ALA A 86 -58.24 -8.99 9.98
CA ALA A 86 -59.03 -7.82 10.36
C ALA A 86 -59.38 -6.94 9.14
N GLN A 87 -60.53 -6.29 9.26
CA GLN A 87 -61.38 -5.73 8.21
C GLN A 87 -60.86 -4.44 7.55
N THR A 88 -61.35 -4.23 6.32
CA THR A 88 -61.16 -3.09 5.41
C THR A 88 -61.75 -1.77 5.91
N ALA A 89 -61.05 -0.66 5.65
CA ALA A 89 -61.55 0.72 5.66
C ALA A 89 -60.67 1.61 4.73
N PRO A 90 -61.15 2.78 4.25
CA PRO A 90 -61.36 2.98 2.81
C PRO A 90 -60.34 3.90 2.09
N VAL A 91 -60.41 3.81 0.76
CA VAL A 91 -59.65 4.53 -0.27
C VAL A 91 -59.80 6.06 -0.18
N ILE A 92 -58.67 6.78 -0.21
CA ILE A 92 -58.60 8.23 -0.45
C ILE A 92 -57.81 8.48 -1.75
N ASN A 93 -58.34 9.41 -2.55
CA ASN A 93 -57.95 9.82 -3.90
C ASN A 93 -56.49 10.31 -4.07
N PRO A 94 -55.91 10.23 -5.27
CA PRO A 94 -54.53 10.60 -5.55
C PRO A 94 -54.41 12.07 -5.91
N GLN A 95 -53.80 12.89 -5.04
CA GLN A 95 -53.02 14.09 -5.42
C GLN A 95 -52.38 14.75 -4.19
N ALA A 96 -51.11 14.44 -3.96
CA ALA A 96 -50.13 15.31 -3.32
C ALA A 96 -48.74 14.75 -3.65
N ILE A 97 -48.13 15.25 -4.73
CA ILE A 97 -46.70 15.06 -4.97
C ILE A 97 -46.00 15.97 -3.98
N GLN A 98 -45.65 15.42 -2.82
CA GLN A 98 -44.66 16.00 -1.93
C GLN A 98 -43.43 15.10 -2.01
N GLN A 99 -42.30 15.73 -2.30
CA GLN A 99 -40.96 15.14 -2.32
C GLN A 99 -40.73 14.29 -1.07
N THR A 100 -40.65 12.98 -1.23
CA THR A 100 -40.08 12.08 -0.22
C THR A 100 -38.74 11.59 -0.73
N GLU A 101 -37.69 12.02 -0.02
CA GLU A 101 -36.40 11.35 0.09
C GLU A 101 -36.52 9.83 -0.18
N PRO A 102 -35.63 9.22 -0.97
CA PRO A 102 -35.68 7.78 -1.16
C PRO A 102 -35.46 7.10 0.19
N SER A 103 -36.37 6.21 0.58
CA SER A 103 -36.27 5.44 1.82
C SER A 103 -34.95 4.65 1.84
N PRO A 104 -34.21 4.62 2.97
CA PRO A 104 -32.88 4.00 3.07
C PRO A 104 -32.90 2.46 3.08
N LEU A 105 -34.09 1.85 3.00
CA LEU A 105 -34.27 0.41 3.02
C LEU A 105 -34.95 -0.02 1.72
N PHE A 106 -34.34 -0.99 1.04
CA PHE A 106 -34.94 -1.68 -0.09
C PHE A 106 -35.24 -3.12 0.31
N THR A 107 -36.32 -3.67 -0.23
CA THR A 107 -36.66 -5.08 -0.08
C THR A 107 -35.81 -5.88 -1.04
N ASP A 108 -34.82 -6.62 -0.54
CA ASP A 108 -34.01 -7.49 -1.39
C ASP A 108 -34.87 -8.56 -2.10
N GLN A 109 -34.27 -9.29 -3.06
CA GLN A 109 -35.01 -10.31 -3.83
C GLN A 109 -35.57 -11.46 -2.96
N PHE A 110 -35.23 -11.50 -1.67
CA PHE A 110 -35.68 -12.49 -0.69
C PHE A 110 -36.65 -11.91 0.34
N GLY A 111 -37.11 -10.66 0.17
CA GLY A 111 -38.08 -10.05 1.07
C GLY A 111 -37.49 -9.45 2.35
N GLY A 112 -36.17 -9.44 2.50
CA GLY A 112 -35.46 -8.82 3.62
C GLY A 112 -35.32 -7.32 3.44
N MET A 113 -35.51 -6.54 4.52
CA MET A 113 -35.07 -5.14 4.52
C MET A 113 -33.56 -5.12 4.78
N ALA A 114 -32.79 -5.19 3.70
CA ALA A 114 -31.35 -4.95 3.75
C ALA A 114 -31.10 -3.44 3.68
N PRO A 115 -30.16 -2.89 4.49
CA PRO A 115 -29.53 -1.64 4.13
C PRO A 115 -29.02 -1.79 2.70
N ARG A 116 -29.25 -0.79 1.85
CA ARG A 116 -28.52 -0.75 0.58
C ARG A 116 -27.03 -0.85 0.95
N GLU A 117 -26.27 -1.71 0.28
CA GLU A 117 -24.81 -1.64 0.39
C GLU A 117 -24.47 -0.19 0.07
N GLU A 118 -24.09 0.59 1.09
CA GLU A 118 -23.64 1.94 0.85
C GLU A 118 -22.35 1.76 0.05
N GLU A 119 -22.42 2.08 -1.24
CA GLU A 119 -21.25 2.34 -2.07
C GLU A 119 -20.40 3.35 -1.27
N GLY A 120 -19.40 2.83 -0.54
CA GLY A 120 -18.66 3.59 0.45
C GLY A 120 -18.20 4.90 -0.18
N ASN A 121 -18.41 6.01 0.54
CA ASN A 121 -18.06 7.30 -0.03
C ASN A 121 -16.56 7.27 -0.37
N LEU A 122 -16.19 7.45 -1.65
CA LEU A 122 -14.80 7.33 -2.10
C LEU A 122 -13.80 8.18 -1.31
N THR A 123 -14.27 9.28 -0.71
CA THR A 123 -13.46 10.19 0.12
C THR A 123 -13.60 9.92 1.62
N GLU A 124 -14.26 8.85 2.02
CA GLU A 124 -14.39 8.44 3.42
C GLU A 124 -13.00 8.12 4.00
N PRO A 125 -12.67 8.66 5.18
CA PRO A 125 -11.40 8.38 5.82
C PRO A 125 -11.33 6.94 6.32
N MET A 126 -10.27 6.25 5.93
CA MET A 126 -9.95 4.88 6.30
C MET A 126 -8.67 4.84 7.12
N GLN A 127 -8.62 3.90 8.07
CA GLN A 127 -7.38 3.63 8.80
C GLN A 127 -6.35 2.96 7.87
N LEU A 128 -5.11 3.45 7.91
CA LEU A 128 -4.04 2.94 7.06
C LEU A 128 -3.56 1.54 7.46
N ALA A 129 -3.83 0.55 6.62
CA ALA A 129 -3.27 -0.79 6.72
C ALA A 129 -1.91 -0.92 6.01
N LYS A 130 -0.91 -0.10 6.40
CA LYS A 130 0.39 0.06 5.69
C LYS A 130 1.07 -1.26 5.28
N LYS A 131 0.93 -2.32 6.07
CA LYS A 131 1.55 -3.64 5.83
C LYS A 131 0.97 -4.40 4.62
N ARG A 132 -0.21 -4.02 4.13
CA ARG A 132 -0.88 -4.70 3.00
C ARG A 132 -0.42 -4.20 1.63
N PHE A 133 0.28 -3.06 1.59
CA PHE A 133 0.63 -2.38 0.35
C PHE A 133 2.14 -2.33 0.14
N ASN A 134 2.53 -2.08 -1.10
CA ASN A 134 3.91 -2.04 -1.57
C ASN A 134 4.67 -3.36 -1.37
N GLU A 135 3.94 -4.49 -1.25
CA GLU A 135 4.57 -5.79 -1.20
C GLU A 135 5.37 -6.01 -2.49
N ASN A 136 6.67 -6.26 -2.36
CA ASN A 136 7.62 -6.39 -3.48
C ASN A 136 7.85 -5.13 -4.33
N VAL A 137 7.31 -3.97 -3.95
CA VAL A 137 7.58 -2.70 -4.62
C VAL A 137 8.52 -1.86 -3.77
N ILE A 138 9.74 -1.68 -4.26
CA ILE A 138 10.74 -0.82 -3.61
C ILE A 138 10.63 0.58 -4.20
N ARG A 139 10.46 1.57 -3.33
CA ARG A 139 10.57 2.98 -3.71
C ARG A 139 11.97 3.30 -4.26
N PRO A 140 12.10 4.04 -5.37
CA PRO A 140 13.37 4.59 -5.79
C PRO A 140 13.85 5.70 -4.85
N THR A 141 15.13 5.68 -4.48
CA THR A 141 15.71 6.83 -3.78
C THR A 141 16.03 7.97 -4.77
N PRO A 142 16.14 9.24 -4.30
CA PRO A 142 16.63 10.31 -5.15
C PRO A 142 18.01 10.04 -5.77
N ALA A 143 18.84 9.20 -5.16
CA ALA A 143 20.12 8.80 -5.74
C ALA A 143 19.92 7.87 -6.96
N VAL A 144 19.00 6.93 -6.87
CA VAL A 144 18.64 6.02 -7.97
C VAL A 144 18.01 6.80 -9.12
N LEU A 145 17.09 7.72 -8.84
CA LEU A 145 16.50 8.58 -9.88
C LEU A 145 17.57 9.40 -10.61
N ARG A 146 18.51 10.00 -9.89
CA ARG A 146 19.66 10.71 -10.50
C ARG A 146 20.52 9.79 -11.35
N GLN A 147 20.80 8.59 -10.88
CA GLN A 147 21.62 7.61 -11.60
C GLN A 147 20.99 7.25 -12.95
N ILE A 148 19.68 7.04 -12.99
CA ILE A 148 18.97 6.57 -14.18
C ILE A 148 18.64 7.75 -15.13
N LEU A 149 18.00 8.78 -14.59
CA LEU A 149 17.37 9.86 -15.35
C LEU A 149 18.23 11.14 -15.41
N GLY A 150 19.30 11.22 -14.61
CA GLY A 150 20.10 12.43 -14.45
C GLY A 150 19.52 13.40 -13.41
N GLU A 151 20.25 14.46 -13.09
CA GLU A 151 19.79 15.52 -12.18
C GLU A 151 18.81 16.45 -12.91
N PRO A 152 17.56 16.65 -12.44
CA PRO A 152 16.56 17.47 -13.12
C PRO A 152 16.98 18.92 -13.34
N ARG A 153 17.68 19.50 -12.37
CA ARG A 153 18.17 20.88 -12.37
C ARG A 153 19.32 21.08 -11.39
N SER A 154 20.09 22.15 -11.57
CA SER A 154 21.28 22.44 -10.75
C SER A 154 20.98 23.01 -9.37
N THR A 155 19.79 23.59 -9.17
CA THR A 155 19.39 24.24 -7.91
C THR A 155 17.95 23.89 -7.57
N TYR A 156 17.62 23.88 -6.29
CA TYR A 156 16.29 23.54 -5.81
C TYR A 156 15.87 24.49 -4.70
N SER A 157 14.56 24.69 -4.60
CA SER A 157 13.90 25.28 -3.44
C SER A 157 12.65 24.46 -3.12
N THR A 158 11.87 24.88 -2.14
CA THR A 158 10.54 24.30 -1.87
C THR A 158 9.47 24.77 -2.87
N THR A 159 9.78 25.74 -3.72
CA THR A 159 8.87 26.24 -4.76
C THR A 159 9.00 25.39 -6.02
N CYS A 160 7.86 25.11 -6.65
CA CYS A 160 7.83 24.37 -7.90
C CYS A 160 8.61 25.10 -9.00
N ALA A 161 9.34 24.35 -9.82
CA ALA A 161 10.14 24.89 -10.90
C ALA A 161 10.22 23.89 -12.07
N PRO A 162 10.53 24.38 -13.28
CA PRO A 162 10.73 23.52 -14.44
C PRO A 162 12.03 22.71 -14.35
N VAL A 163 12.05 21.58 -15.06
CA VAL A 163 13.25 20.78 -15.35
C VAL A 163 14.11 21.52 -16.37
N THR A 164 15.43 21.50 -16.19
CA THR A 164 16.39 22.14 -17.11
C THR A 164 17.36 21.16 -17.76
N ASN A 165 17.39 19.91 -17.29
CA ASN A 165 18.26 18.87 -17.86
C ASN A 165 17.75 18.43 -19.24
N PRO A 166 18.56 18.56 -20.32
CA PRO A 166 18.11 18.25 -21.68
C PRO A 166 17.79 16.77 -21.87
N LYS A 167 18.57 15.85 -21.28
CA LYS A 167 18.31 14.41 -21.35
C LYS A 167 16.94 14.08 -20.76
N LEU A 168 16.65 14.60 -19.57
CA LEU A 168 15.35 14.38 -18.92
C LEU A 168 14.21 15.03 -19.70
N LEU A 169 14.40 16.25 -20.23
CA LEU A 169 13.39 16.90 -21.07
C LEU A 169 13.00 16.06 -22.30
N HIS A 170 13.94 15.34 -22.92
CA HIS A 170 13.65 14.42 -24.03
C HIS A 170 12.89 13.15 -23.61
N ALA A 171 12.95 12.78 -22.33
CA ALA A 171 12.17 11.67 -21.78
C ALA A 171 10.77 12.09 -21.32
N LEU A 172 10.55 13.38 -21.07
CA LEU A 172 9.28 13.93 -20.62
C LEU A 172 8.31 14.16 -21.79
N GLU A 173 7.04 13.89 -21.54
CA GLU A 173 5.94 14.16 -22.47
C GLU A 173 4.73 14.65 -21.67
N THR A 174 3.84 15.41 -22.31
CA THR A 174 2.54 15.78 -21.72
C THR A 174 1.43 15.06 -22.47
N ARG A 175 0.61 14.30 -21.75
CA ARG A 175 -0.55 13.58 -22.30
C ARG A 175 -1.78 13.76 -21.43
N ASP A 176 -2.94 13.57 -22.04
CA ASP A 176 -4.19 13.31 -21.31
C ASP A 176 -4.28 11.80 -21.05
N VAL A 177 -4.40 11.42 -19.78
CA VAL A 177 -4.50 10.03 -19.36
C VAL A 177 -5.71 9.89 -18.46
N GLY A 178 -6.82 9.39 -18.99
CA GLY A 178 -8.04 9.21 -18.20
C GLY A 178 -8.73 10.53 -17.81
N GLY A 179 -8.62 11.57 -18.64
CA GLY A 179 -9.25 12.87 -18.36
C GLY A 179 -8.41 13.81 -17.49
N ILE A 180 -7.20 13.41 -17.13
CA ILE A 180 -6.21 14.25 -16.45
C ILE A 180 -5.00 14.51 -17.34
N ARG A 181 -4.65 15.79 -17.50
CA ARG A 181 -3.48 16.23 -18.26
C ARG A 181 -2.24 16.22 -17.37
N LEU A 182 -1.25 15.40 -17.71
CA LEU A 182 -0.05 15.17 -16.91
C LEU A 182 1.22 15.32 -17.75
N THR A 183 2.29 15.83 -17.13
CA THR A 183 3.64 15.78 -17.69
C THR A 183 4.47 14.79 -16.88
N MET A 184 4.97 13.73 -17.51
CA MET A 184 5.74 12.65 -16.87
C MET A 184 6.72 12.04 -17.86
N ILE A 185 7.61 11.15 -17.41
CA ILE A 185 8.43 10.36 -18.34
C ILE A 185 7.54 9.46 -19.19
N ARG A 186 7.84 9.33 -20.48
CA ARG A 186 7.05 8.57 -21.45
C ARG A 186 6.59 7.20 -20.96
N PRO A 187 7.46 6.32 -20.44
CA PRO A 187 7.01 5.00 -19.99
C PRO A 187 6.14 5.03 -18.72
N ALA A 188 6.23 6.08 -17.90
CA ALA A 188 5.31 6.27 -16.77
C ALA A 188 3.90 6.64 -17.27
N LEU A 189 3.79 7.48 -18.30
CA LEU A 189 2.50 7.74 -18.96
C LEU A 189 1.91 6.48 -19.58
N ASP A 190 2.74 5.67 -20.24
CA ASP A 190 2.29 4.39 -20.83
C ASP A 190 1.73 3.46 -19.74
N SER A 191 2.43 3.33 -18.61
CA SER A 191 1.99 2.52 -17.47
C SER A 191 0.73 3.08 -16.83
N LEU A 192 0.64 4.39 -16.62
CA LEU A 192 -0.55 5.04 -16.07
C LEU A 192 -1.77 4.85 -16.98
N GLN A 193 -1.58 4.88 -18.29
CA GLN A 193 -2.67 4.65 -19.24
C GLN A 193 -3.20 3.22 -19.17
N GLN A 194 -2.33 2.23 -18.92
CA GLN A 194 -2.76 0.85 -18.69
C GLN A 194 -3.53 0.72 -17.37
N ILE A 195 -3.04 1.34 -16.29
CA ILE A 195 -3.73 1.39 -14.99
C ILE A 195 -5.13 2.00 -15.17
N MET A 196 -5.23 3.17 -15.80
CA MET A 196 -6.50 3.87 -16.00
C MET A 196 -7.47 3.10 -16.90
N ALA A 197 -6.96 2.40 -17.92
CA ALA A 197 -7.79 1.56 -18.78
C ALA A 197 -8.40 0.37 -18.00
N ARG A 198 -7.62 -0.23 -17.10
CA ARG A 198 -8.09 -1.32 -16.24
C ARG A 198 -9.07 -0.81 -15.17
N LEU A 199 -8.73 0.31 -14.53
CA LEU A 199 -9.59 0.97 -13.55
C LEU A 199 -10.94 1.34 -14.15
N LYS A 200 -10.98 1.88 -15.38
CA LYS A 200 -12.26 2.19 -16.07
C LYS A 200 -13.16 0.96 -16.24
N LYS A 201 -12.57 -0.23 -16.37
CA LYS A 201 -13.29 -1.49 -16.56
C LYS A 201 -13.74 -2.10 -15.23
N GLU A 202 -12.87 -2.09 -14.23
CA GLU A 202 -13.05 -2.81 -12.96
C GLU A 202 -13.71 -1.92 -11.88
N GLU A 203 -13.39 -0.63 -11.87
CA GLU A 203 -13.82 0.35 -10.85
C GLU A 203 -14.26 1.68 -11.52
N PRO A 204 -15.37 1.68 -12.30
CA PRO A 204 -15.78 2.83 -13.11
C PRO A 204 -16.10 4.08 -12.27
N ASP A 205 -16.60 3.92 -11.05
CA ASP A 205 -16.93 5.04 -10.16
C ASP A 205 -15.67 5.74 -9.64
N ILE A 206 -14.62 4.97 -9.30
CA ILE A 206 -13.32 5.52 -8.94
C ILE A 206 -12.71 6.22 -10.15
N TYR A 207 -12.73 5.58 -11.32
CA TYR A 207 -12.25 6.19 -12.56
C TYR A 207 -12.92 7.55 -12.86
N ALA A 208 -14.24 7.64 -12.68
CA ALA A 208 -14.98 8.88 -12.88
C ALA A 208 -14.66 9.97 -11.83
N ALA A 209 -14.25 9.56 -10.63
CA ALA A 209 -13.94 10.47 -9.53
C ALA A 209 -12.50 10.99 -9.53
N ILE A 210 -11.58 10.36 -10.29
CA ILE A 210 -10.16 10.71 -10.26
C ILE A 210 -9.90 12.11 -10.82
N GLY A 211 -9.04 12.83 -10.11
CA GLY A 211 -8.34 14.01 -10.59
C GLY A 211 -6.85 13.95 -10.22
N THR A 212 -6.15 15.07 -10.35
CA THR A 212 -4.72 15.18 -10.00
C THR A 212 -4.40 16.47 -9.26
N ALA A 213 -3.43 16.41 -8.35
CA ALA A 213 -2.79 17.58 -7.73
C ALA A 213 -1.40 17.90 -8.37
N GLY A 214 -1.01 17.14 -9.40
CA GLY A 214 0.19 17.39 -10.20
C GLY A 214 1.10 16.17 -10.35
N ALA A 215 2.02 16.24 -11.31
CA ALA A 215 2.99 15.17 -11.58
C ALA A 215 4.43 15.68 -11.78
N LEU A 216 4.67 16.69 -12.62
CA LEU A 216 6.00 17.28 -12.79
C LEU A 216 6.18 18.52 -11.93
N CYS A 217 7.15 18.49 -11.01
CA CYS A 217 7.51 19.64 -10.20
C CYS A 217 8.91 19.51 -9.59
N ALA A 218 9.90 20.26 -10.12
CA ALA A 218 11.29 20.14 -9.71
C ALA A 218 11.63 20.98 -8.47
N ARG A 219 11.35 20.40 -7.29
CA ARG A 219 11.54 21.02 -5.98
C ARG A 219 12.02 20.03 -4.91
N TYR A 220 12.42 20.57 -3.76
CA TYR A 220 12.57 19.76 -2.56
C TYR A 220 11.22 19.25 -2.04
N VAL A 221 11.25 18.09 -1.37
CA VAL A 221 10.13 17.57 -0.57
C VAL A 221 9.70 18.64 0.44
N ARG A 222 8.39 18.76 0.69
CA ARG A 222 7.85 19.80 1.58
C ARG A 222 8.44 19.60 2.98
N GLY A 223 9.05 20.66 3.54
CA GLY A 223 9.72 20.60 4.84
C GLY A 223 11.14 20.01 4.80
N SER A 224 11.67 19.66 3.62
CA SER A 224 13.07 19.27 3.44
C SER A 224 13.89 20.38 2.77
N ALA A 225 15.15 20.50 3.18
CA ALA A 225 16.15 21.37 2.54
C ALA A 225 17.16 20.61 1.68
N LYS A 226 17.06 19.28 1.61
CA LYS A 226 18.08 18.41 0.98
C LYS A 226 17.49 17.29 0.12
N SER A 227 16.27 16.85 0.40
CA SER A 227 15.63 15.75 -0.33
C SER A 227 14.84 16.30 -1.52
N VAL A 228 15.25 15.93 -2.74
CA VAL A 228 14.53 16.27 -3.97
C VAL A 228 13.37 15.29 -4.14
N SER A 229 12.19 15.81 -4.49
CA SER A 229 10.99 15.01 -4.68
C SER A 229 11.02 14.21 -6.00
N SER A 230 10.45 13.01 -6.01
CA SER A 230 10.30 12.18 -7.21
C SER A 230 9.54 12.87 -8.35
N HIS A 231 8.66 13.84 -8.02
CA HIS A 231 8.02 14.73 -9.02
C HIS A 231 9.01 15.53 -9.86
N ALA A 232 10.24 15.76 -9.38
CA ALA A 232 11.26 16.47 -10.14
C ALA A 232 11.69 15.70 -11.40
N TRP A 233 11.51 14.38 -11.41
CA TRP A 233 11.84 13.51 -12.52
C TRP A 233 10.64 13.19 -13.43
N GLY A 234 9.44 13.67 -13.11
CA GLY A 234 8.23 13.22 -13.79
C GLY A 234 7.96 11.72 -13.58
N ALA A 235 8.40 11.17 -12.45
CA ALA A 235 8.27 9.76 -12.07
C ALA A 235 7.27 9.55 -10.92
N ALA A 236 6.46 10.57 -10.61
CA ALA A 236 5.43 10.51 -9.58
C ALA A 236 4.21 11.35 -9.95
N VAL A 237 3.06 11.03 -9.37
CA VAL A 237 1.79 11.72 -9.54
C VAL A 237 1.05 11.76 -8.21
N ASP A 238 0.46 12.92 -7.91
CA ASP A 238 -0.47 13.09 -6.81
C ASP A 238 -1.90 13.07 -7.36
N LEU A 239 -2.76 12.22 -6.82
CA LEU A 239 -4.14 12.02 -7.25
C LEU A 239 -5.13 12.63 -6.27
N THR A 240 -6.29 13.02 -6.79
CA THR A 240 -7.46 13.45 -5.99
C THR A 240 -8.64 12.53 -6.29
N LEU A 241 -9.60 12.46 -5.38
CA LEU A 241 -10.89 11.81 -5.60
C LEU A 241 -12.00 12.83 -5.38
N LYS A 242 -12.92 12.94 -6.33
CA LYS A 242 -13.99 13.97 -6.33
C LYS A 242 -13.44 15.38 -6.11
N LYS A 243 -12.25 15.68 -6.65
CA LYS A 243 -11.48 16.94 -6.45
C LYS A 243 -11.05 17.20 -5.00
N ASN A 244 -11.19 16.23 -4.11
CA ASN A 244 -10.69 16.28 -2.74
C ASN A 244 -9.30 15.65 -2.67
N LEU A 245 -8.35 16.37 -2.08
CA LEU A 245 -6.99 15.90 -1.88
C LEU A 245 -6.86 15.37 -0.44
N ASP A 246 -6.28 14.19 -0.29
CA ASP A 246 -6.04 13.58 1.01
C ASP A 246 -5.01 14.38 1.85
N ASN A 247 -5.11 14.30 3.18
CA ASN A 247 -4.23 15.04 4.07
C ASN A 247 -2.97 14.25 4.39
N MET A 248 -1.81 14.78 4.03
CA MET A 248 -0.52 14.17 4.35
C MET A 248 -0.16 14.29 5.84
N GLY A 249 0.00 13.17 6.54
CA GLY A 249 0.51 13.16 7.92
C GLY A 249 -0.55 12.96 9.02
N ASP A 250 -1.78 12.55 8.70
CA ASP A 250 -2.88 12.34 9.65
C ASP A 250 -3.17 10.86 10.01
N ASN A 251 -2.36 9.91 9.53
CA ASN A 251 -2.55 8.45 9.64
C ASN A 251 -3.86 7.91 9.04
N SER A 252 -4.45 8.64 8.10
CA SER A 252 -5.66 8.29 7.38
C SER A 252 -5.41 8.21 5.87
N THR A 253 -6.39 7.69 5.14
CA THR A 253 -6.45 7.76 3.68
C THR A 253 -7.90 7.71 3.22
N GLN A 254 -8.22 8.34 2.11
CA GLN A 254 -9.51 8.15 1.45
C GLN A 254 -9.69 6.70 0.96
N PHE A 255 -10.90 6.13 1.10
CA PHE A 255 -11.24 4.77 0.67
C PHE A 255 -10.83 4.47 -0.77
N GLY A 256 -11.16 5.35 -1.72
CA GLY A 256 -10.82 5.11 -3.13
C GLY A 256 -9.31 5.05 -3.40
N LEU A 257 -8.48 5.69 -2.56
CA LEU A 257 -7.02 5.62 -2.69
C LEU A 257 -6.48 4.24 -2.28
N VAL A 258 -7.17 3.56 -1.35
CA VAL A 258 -6.86 2.18 -0.94
C VAL A 258 -7.04 1.24 -2.13
N VAL A 259 -8.16 1.36 -2.84
CA VAL A 259 -8.44 0.55 -4.05
C VAL A 259 -7.43 0.88 -5.14
N LEU A 260 -7.15 2.17 -5.39
CA LEU A 260 -6.15 2.59 -6.38
C LEU A 260 -4.76 2.01 -6.10
N ALA A 261 -4.37 1.93 -4.84
CA ALA A 261 -3.07 1.41 -4.46
C ALA A 261 -2.84 -0.03 -4.92
N GLU A 262 -3.89 -0.87 -4.99
CA GLU A 262 -3.77 -2.24 -5.51
C GLU A 262 -3.38 -2.23 -7.00
N PHE A 263 -4.09 -1.45 -7.82
CA PHE A 263 -3.78 -1.31 -9.26
C PHE A 263 -2.37 -0.76 -9.50
N PHE A 264 -1.97 0.25 -8.72
CA PHE A 264 -0.64 0.85 -8.82
C PHE A 264 0.45 -0.11 -8.37
N ASN A 265 0.27 -0.81 -7.25
CA ASN A 265 1.24 -1.80 -6.75
C ASN A 265 1.43 -2.97 -7.72
N GLU A 266 0.35 -3.50 -8.29
CA GLU A 266 0.41 -4.54 -9.31
C GLU A 266 1.14 -4.08 -10.58
N ALA A 267 1.00 -2.80 -10.93
CA ALA A 267 1.74 -2.19 -12.03
C ALA A 267 3.21 -1.85 -11.67
N GLY A 268 3.64 -2.08 -10.43
CA GLY A 268 5.00 -1.82 -9.96
C GLY A 268 5.26 -0.38 -9.48
N TRP A 269 4.20 0.36 -9.14
CA TRP A 269 4.29 1.69 -8.54
C TRP A 269 4.21 1.59 -7.02
N TYR A 270 4.99 2.43 -6.35
CA TYR A 270 4.99 2.58 -4.91
C TYR A 270 3.93 3.60 -4.49
N TRP A 271 3.18 3.27 -3.45
CA TRP A 271 2.16 4.14 -2.85
C TRP A 271 2.71 4.85 -1.61
N GLY A 272 2.61 6.19 -1.61
CA GLY A 272 3.16 7.08 -0.58
C GLY A 272 2.56 6.92 0.81
N ALA A 273 1.41 6.26 0.95
CA ALA A 273 0.88 5.89 2.26
C ALA A 273 1.82 4.96 3.07
N GLY A 274 2.71 4.23 2.36
CA GLY A 274 3.74 3.39 2.97
C GLY A 274 4.89 4.16 3.64
N TYR A 275 4.96 5.48 3.48
CA TYR A 275 5.99 6.29 4.13
C TYR A 275 5.81 6.36 5.66
N SER A 276 6.91 6.69 6.35
CA SER A 276 6.87 6.98 7.80
C SER A 276 5.94 8.14 8.12
N ARG A 277 6.02 9.22 7.33
CA ARG A 277 4.97 10.23 7.21
C ARG A 277 4.24 9.94 5.90
N GLU A 278 3.10 9.29 6.02
CA GLU A 278 2.21 8.91 4.94
C GLU A 278 1.83 10.10 4.07
N ASP A 279 1.71 9.80 2.79
CA ASP A 279 1.33 10.72 1.73
C ASP A 279 0.40 9.94 0.77
N SER A 280 -0.84 9.70 1.18
CA SER A 280 -1.71 8.71 0.52
C SER A 280 -2.19 9.17 -0.87
N MET A 281 -2.13 10.47 -1.15
CA MET A 281 -2.36 11.01 -2.49
C MET A 281 -1.24 10.68 -3.49
N HIS A 282 -0.05 10.30 -3.00
CA HIS A 282 1.17 10.20 -3.79
C HIS A 282 1.42 8.78 -4.33
N PHE A 283 1.71 8.68 -5.62
CA PHE A 283 2.14 7.45 -6.29
C PHE A 283 3.42 7.73 -7.09
N GLU A 284 4.40 6.84 -6.98
CA GLU A 284 5.66 6.96 -7.72
C GLU A 284 6.08 5.64 -8.37
N VAL A 285 6.81 5.74 -9.48
CA VAL A 285 7.28 4.56 -10.20
C VAL A 285 8.29 3.79 -9.32
N GLY A 286 8.07 2.49 -9.11
CA GLY A 286 8.99 1.66 -8.33
C GLY A 286 10.37 1.51 -8.98
N GLU A 287 11.38 1.24 -8.16
CA GLU A 287 12.77 1.15 -8.62
C GLU A 287 12.98 0.05 -9.67
N ALA A 288 12.40 -1.13 -9.46
CA ALA A 288 12.51 -2.25 -10.39
C ALA A 288 11.95 -1.89 -11.78
N LEU A 289 10.83 -1.15 -11.81
CA LEU A 289 10.17 -0.71 -13.02
C LEU A 289 10.99 0.35 -13.77
N LEU A 290 11.56 1.33 -13.04
CA LEU A 290 12.50 2.30 -13.62
C LEU A 290 13.73 1.62 -14.24
N ARG A 291 14.33 0.65 -13.53
CA ARG A 291 15.50 -0.09 -14.03
C ARG A 291 15.15 -0.92 -15.25
N LYS A 292 13.97 -1.53 -15.28
CA LYS A 292 13.46 -2.26 -16.45
C LYS A 292 13.37 -1.33 -17.67
N TRP A 293 12.75 -0.17 -17.54
CA TRP A 293 12.64 0.78 -18.66
C TRP A 293 14.00 1.30 -19.12
N ALA A 294 14.94 1.52 -18.19
CA ALA A 294 16.31 1.88 -18.54
C ALA A 294 17.00 0.78 -19.37
N ALA A 295 16.87 -0.49 -18.95
CA ALA A 295 17.45 -1.63 -19.65
C ALA A 295 16.80 -1.87 -21.02
N GLU A 296 15.51 -1.55 -21.18
CA GLU A 296 14.77 -1.61 -22.44
C GLU A 296 15.03 -0.41 -23.37
N GLY A 297 15.82 0.59 -22.94
CA GLY A 297 16.11 1.79 -23.74
C GLY A 297 14.93 2.75 -23.89
N LYS A 298 13.98 2.73 -22.95
CA LYS A 298 12.76 3.57 -22.97
C LYS A 298 12.92 4.93 -22.26
N LEU A 299 14.09 5.20 -21.68
CA LEU A 299 14.40 6.39 -20.87
C LEU A 299 15.50 7.26 -21.49
#